data_AF-A0A933DPL1-F1
#
_entry.id   AF-A0A933DPL1-F1
#
_cell.length_a   1.000
_cell.length_b   1.000
_cell.length_c   1.000
_cell.angle_alpha   90.00
_cell.angle_beta   90.00
_cell.angle_gamma   90.00
#
_symmetry.space_group_name_H-M   'P 1'
#
loop_
_entity.id
_entity.type
_entity.pdbx_description
1 polymer ?
#
loop_
_entity_poly.entity_id
_entity_poly.type
_entity_poly.pdbx_seq_one_letter_code
_entity_poly.pdbx_strand_id
1 'polypeptide(L)'
;MLSKLKGTTKKFESWYFRYEGRFLSGALILGFIVDTLTLRRIDLAFEQFVIVTHLVIVAACITFINFYEGKALAAQSRPFMRRVAPLLMQFSFGALFSGFFIFYSKSASLVTSWPFLIFLIALLIGNEFLRARYQRLVFQVSMFYFVLFSFTIFYVPIVLGAMGGEIFLFSGAISLALVAGFVLALALFIPARIAESKRYLVLSIGTMFVALNVLYFANIIPPIPLSLKGAEVAHQVRRVGDEYIIRDEKRLWFATLLSPEIVHITPHAPVFFYSSIFAPTDLATSIVHEWEHYDDTTGEWVIASRIPFPILGGRDGGYRGYSLIENLAPGRWRVNAKTGRGQLLGRAQFILEYVSETPELVAKKGE
;
A
#
# COMPACT_ATOMS: atom_id res chain seq x y z
N MET A 1 51.54 -9.33 11.18
CA MET A 1 50.11 -9.25 11.60
C MET A 1 49.22 -8.59 10.53
N LEU A 2 49.64 -7.48 9.92
CA LEU A 2 48.90 -6.77 8.85
C LEU A 2 48.71 -7.55 7.53
N SER A 3 49.60 -8.49 7.17
CA SER A 3 49.46 -9.31 5.95
C SER A 3 48.40 -10.41 6.06
N LYS A 4 48.24 -11.02 7.26
CA LYS A 4 47.19 -12.00 7.54
C LYS A 4 45.80 -11.37 7.45
N LEU A 5 45.61 -10.16 8.00
CA LEU A 5 44.36 -9.39 7.90
C LEU A 5 43.98 -9.06 6.45
N LYS A 6 44.94 -8.65 5.61
CA LYS A 6 44.72 -8.41 4.17
C LYS A 6 44.34 -9.68 3.40
N GLY A 7 44.87 -10.84 3.79
CA GLY A 7 44.54 -12.13 3.20
C GLY A 7 43.13 -12.60 3.55
N THR A 8 42.71 -12.40 4.81
CA THR A 8 41.35 -12.74 5.26
C THR A 8 40.30 -11.84 4.59
N THR A 9 40.56 -10.54 4.44
CA THR A 9 39.66 -9.63 3.69
C THR A 9 39.54 -10.00 2.22
N LYS A 10 40.64 -10.40 1.55
CA LYS A 10 40.57 -10.86 0.14
C LYS A 10 39.80 -12.16 -0.03
N LYS A 11 39.91 -13.08 0.94
CA LYS A 11 39.21 -14.38 0.94
C LYS A 11 37.72 -14.22 1.25
N PHE A 12 37.37 -13.25 2.10
CA PHE A 12 35.98 -12.87 2.36
C PHE A 12 35.38 -12.12 1.17
N GLU A 13 36.12 -11.21 0.53
CA GLU A 13 35.72 -10.55 -0.72
C GLU A 13 35.42 -11.58 -1.81
N SER A 14 36.32 -12.54 -2.06
CA SER A 14 36.12 -13.55 -3.12
C SER A 14 34.99 -14.53 -2.83
N TRP A 15 34.73 -14.87 -1.56
CA TRP A 15 33.59 -15.68 -1.15
C TRP A 15 32.27 -14.92 -1.28
N TYR A 16 32.24 -13.65 -0.87
CA TYR A 16 31.08 -12.77 -1.03
C TYR A 16 30.71 -12.60 -2.50
N PHE A 17 31.67 -12.33 -3.40
CA PHE A 17 31.42 -12.19 -4.84
C PHE A 17 30.88 -13.47 -5.50
N ARG A 18 31.23 -14.66 -4.98
CA ARG A 18 30.74 -15.94 -5.52
C ARG A 18 29.27 -16.21 -5.15
N TYR A 19 28.76 -15.59 -4.09
CA TYR A 19 27.39 -15.79 -3.59
C TYR A 19 26.57 -14.49 -3.49
N GLU A 20 27.08 -13.37 -4.00
CA GLU A 20 26.52 -12.03 -3.83
C GLU A 20 25.04 -11.95 -4.24
N GLY A 21 24.69 -12.48 -5.41
CA GLY A 21 23.30 -12.50 -5.89
C GLY A 21 22.35 -13.36 -5.06
N ARG A 22 22.84 -14.44 -4.42
CA ARG A 22 22.01 -15.29 -3.54
C ARG A 22 21.87 -14.68 -2.15
N PHE A 23 22.90 -14.01 -1.64
CA PHE A 23 22.86 -13.32 -0.35
C PHE A 23 21.96 -12.10 -0.38
N LEU A 24 22.02 -11.28 -1.44
CA LEU A 24 21.14 -10.11 -1.58
C LEU A 24 19.68 -10.52 -1.81
N SER A 25 19.41 -11.53 -2.64
CA SER A 25 18.07 -12.11 -2.79
C SER A 25 17.52 -12.66 -1.45
N GLY A 26 18.37 -13.34 -0.66
CA GLY A 26 18.00 -13.82 0.66
C GLY A 26 17.75 -12.70 1.67
N ALA A 27 18.55 -11.61 1.62
CA ALA A 27 18.37 -10.44 2.48
C ALA A 27 17.08 -9.66 2.14
N LEU A 28 16.68 -9.62 0.87
CA LEU A 28 15.42 -9.01 0.45
C LEU A 28 14.23 -9.83 0.93
N ILE A 29 14.27 -11.15 0.81
CA ILE A 29 13.22 -12.05 1.32
C ILE A 29 13.14 -11.95 2.85
N LEU A 30 14.29 -11.98 3.55
CA LEU A 30 14.33 -11.81 5.00
C LEU A 30 13.82 -10.43 5.41
N GLY A 31 14.22 -9.37 4.72
CA GLY A 31 13.72 -8.01 4.92
C GLY A 31 12.20 -7.95 4.75
N PHE A 32 11.68 -8.53 3.67
CA PHE A 32 10.24 -8.62 3.43
C PHE A 32 9.48 -9.39 4.51
N ILE A 33 10.04 -10.51 4.99
CA ILE A 33 9.46 -11.28 6.10
C ILE A 33 9.47 -10.44 7.38
N VAL A 34 10.59 -9.78 7.70
CA VAL A 34 10.71 -8.89 8.85
C VAL A 34 9.72 -7.75 8.74
N ASP A 35 9.59 -7.10 7.58
CA ASP A 35 8.67 -6.00 7.35
C ASP A 35 7.22 -6.48 7.51
N THR A 36 6.89 -7.68 7.02
CA THR A 36 5.54 -8.26 7.17
C THR A 36 5.18 -8.48 8.65
N LEU A 37 6.17 -8.84 9.48
CA LEU A 37 5.99 -9.07 10.92
C LEU A 37 6.07 -7.79 11.77
N THR A 38 6.84 -6.79 11.33
CA THR A 38 7.11 -5.56 12.09
C THR A 38 6.18 -4.41 11.71
N LEU A 39 5.76 -4.28 10.44
CA LEU A 39 4.85 -3.24 9.96
C LEU A 39 3.39 -3.60 10.28
N ARG A 40 2.90 -3.01 11.37
CA ARG A 40 1.56 -3.20 11.91
C ARG A 40 0.61 -2.09 11.46
N ARG A 41 1.02 -0.83 11.64
CA ARG A 41 0.20 0.38 11.50
C ARG A 41 1.04 1.57 11.05
N ILE A 42 0.66 2.10 9.89
CA ILE A 42 1.39 3.18 9.24
C ILE A 42 1.39 4.51 10.02
N ASP A 43 0.44 4.71 10.92
CA ASP A 43 0.33 5.88 11.76
C ASP A 43 1.13 5.79 13.07
N LEU A 44 1.85 4.67 13.29
CA LEU A 44 2.81 4.57 14.38
C LEU A 44 4.06 5.40 14.08
N ALA A 45 4.46 6.22 15.05
CA ALA A 45 5.66 7.06 14.96
C ALA A 45 6.92 6.24 14.63
N PHE A 46 7.01 4.99 15.11
CA PHE A 46 8.12 4.09 14.80
C PHE A 46 8.19 3.73 13.31
N GLU A 47 7.06 3.39 12.69
CA GLU A 47 7.02 3.02 11.26
C GLU A 47 7.35 4.24 10.38
N GLN A 48 6.82 5.41 10.73
CA GLN A 48 7.16 6.67 10.07
C GLN A 48 8.66 6.99 10.20
N PHE A 49 9.23 6.82 11.40
CA PHE A 49 10.65 7.01 11.64
C PHE A 49 11.51 6.06 10.80
N VAL A 50 11.12 4.79 10.66
CA VAL A 50 11.82 3.82 9.82
C VAL A 50 11.78 4.23 8.35
N ILE A 51 10.63 4.65 7.82
CA ILE A 51 10.50 5.12 6.42
C ILE A 51 11.35 6.38 6.19
N VAL A 52 11.27 7.36 7.08
CA VAL A 52 12.06 8.61 7.00
C VAL A 52 13.55 8.31 7.09
N THR A 53 13.97 7.39 7.95
CA THR A 53 15.37 6.96 8.05
C THR A 53 15.88 6.41 6.72
N HIS A 54 15.12 5.51 6.07
CA HIS A 54 15.51 4.98 4.78
C HIS A 54 15.50 6.04 3.67
N LEU A 55 14.55 6.98 3.68
CA LEU A 55 14.54 8.14 2.77
C LEU A 55 15.82 8.98 2.91
N VAL A 56 16.23 9.29 4.14
CA VAL A 56 17.45 10.05 4.42
C VAL A 56 18.69 9.28 3.98
N ILE A 57 18.75 7.96 4.25
CA ILE A 57 19.86 7.11 3.78
C ILE A 57 19.95 7.13 2.26
N VAL A 58 18.84 6.98 1.54
CA VAL A 58 18.81 7.05 0.07
C VAL A 58 19.31 8.41 -0.42
N ALA A 59 18.79 9.52 0.13
CA ALA A 59 19.21 10.87 -0.26
C ALA A 59 20.71 11.11 -0.01
N ALA A 60 21.23 10.65 1.13
CA ALA A 60 22.65 10.73 1.46
C ALA A 60 23.51 9.90 0.51
N CYS A 61 23.10 8.66 0.19
CA CYS A 61 23.80 7.81 -0.76
C CYS A 61 23.81 8.40 -2.18
N ILE A 62 22.70 8.96 -2.66
CA ILE A 62 22.62 9.62 -3.98
C ILE A 62 23.57 10.81 -4.02
N THR A 63 23.54 11.66 -2.99
CA THR A 63 24.44 12.82 -2.88
C THR A 63 25.90 12.39 -2.90
N PHE A 64 26.24 11.38 -2.09
CA PHE A 64 27.59 10.86 -1.99
C PHE A 64 28.08 10.29 -3.33
N ILE A 65 27.32 9.39 -3.97
CA ILE A 65 27.72 8.76 -5.24
C ILE A 65 28.01 9.83 -6.29
N ASN A 66 27.11 10.80 -6.47
CA ASN A 66 27.29 11.79 -7.52
C ASN A 66 28.37 12.83 -7.20
N PHE A 67 28.55 13.21 -5.93
CA PHE A 67 29.62 14.15 -5.53
C PHE A 67 31.02 13.58 -5.81
N TYR A 68 31.25 12.31 -5.49
CA TYR A 68 32.56 11.65 -5.64
C TYR A 68 32.83 11.11 -7.05
N GLU A 69 31.82 10.97 -7.90
CA GLU A 69 32.00 10.72 -9.32
C GLU A 69 32.24 12.01 -10.12
N GLY A 70 31.71 13.15 -9.67
CA GLY A 70 31.84 14.44 -10.35
C GLY A 70 33.16 15.19 -10.11
N LYS A 71 33.91 14.85 -9.05
CA LYS A 71 35.24 15.42 -8.78
C LYS A 71 36.33 14.39 -9.08
N ALA A 72 37.39 14.81 -9.76
CA ALA A 72 38.62 14.05 -10.01
C ALA A 72 39.41 13.65 -8.73
N LEU A 73 38.78 13.73 -7.55
CA LEU A 73 39.25 13.18 -6.28
C LEU A 73 39.00 11.66 -6.17
N ALA A 74 38.85 10.98 -7.31
CA ALA A 74 38.73 9.53 -7.42
C ALA A 74 39.95 8.77 -6.87
N ALA A 75 41.10 9.44 -6.72
CA ALA A 75 42.34 8.82 -6.23
C ALA A 75 42.38 8.63 -4.70
N GLN A 76 41.59 9.37 -3.91
CA GLN A 76 41.72 9.38 -2.44
C GLN A 76 40.41 9.12 -1.67
N SER A 77 39.27 8.94 -2.35
CA SER A 77 38.05 8.45 -1.70
C SER A 77 38.20 6.96 -1.37
N ARG A 78 37.94 6.55 -0.12
CA ARG A 78 38.06 5.15 0.34
C ARG A 78 37.28 4.22 -0.63
N PRO A 79 37.93 3.23 -1.28
CA PRO A 79 37.26 2.31 -2.22
C PRO A 79 36.09 1.54 -1.58
N PHE A 80 36.07 1.47 -0.25
CA PHE A 80 34.97 0.96 0.55
C PHE A 80 33.65 1.72 0.32
N MET A 81 33.63 3.05 0.34
CA MET A 81 32.36 3.81 0.27
C MET A 81 31.75 3.79 -1.14
N ARG A 82 32.56 3.71 -2.20
CA ARG A 82 32.06 3.50 -3.58
C ARG A 82 31.37 2.15 -3.76
N ARG A 83 31.73 1.15 -2.95
CA ARG A 83 31.09 -0.18 -2.95
C ARG A 83 29.88 -0.24 -2.02
N VAL A 84 29.96 0.45 -0.87
CA VAL A 84 28.94 0.38 0.18
C VAL A 84 27.75 1.31 -0.11
N ALA A 85 27.94 2.50 -0.66
CA ALA A 85 26.84 3.44 -0.90
C ALA A 85 25.77 2.88 -1.87
N PRO A 86 26.12 2.25 -3.02
CA PRO A 86 25.11 1.60 -3.86
C PRO A 86 24.39 0.44 -3.16
N LEU A 87 25.11 -0.35 -2.35
CA LEU A 87 24.53 -1.45 -1.57
C LEU A 87 23.53 -0.94 -0.53
N LEU A 88 23.90 0.09 0.22
CA LEU A 88 23.06 0.69 1.25
C LEU A 88 21.83 1.37 0.63
N MET A 89 22.01 2.03 -0.52
CA MET A 89 20.91 2.60 -1.30
C MET A 89 19.95 1.52 -1.79
N GLN A 90 20.46 0.43 -2.37
CA GLN A 90 19.66 -0.70 -2.84
C GLN A 90 18.90 -1.37 -1.68
N PHE A 91 19.56 -1.60 -0.55
CA PHE A 91 18.92 -2.10 0.67
C PHE A 91 17.78 -1.18 1.11
N SER A 92 18.02 0.13 1.15
CA SER A 92 17.03 1.11 1.61
C SER A 92 15.85 1.24 0.66
N PHE A 93 16.10 1.25 -0.66
CA PHE A 93 15.02 1.18 -1.65
C PHE A 93 14.21 -0.11 -1.52
N GLY A 94 14.89 -1.25 -1.29
CA GLY A 94 14.23 -2.54 -1.06
C GLY A 94 13.28 -2.50 0.14
N ALA A 95 13.75 -2.00 1.28
CA ALA A 95 12.94 -1.84 2.49
C ALA A 95 11.75 -0.90 2.25
N LEU A 96 11.96 0.21 1.53
CA LEU A 96 10.89 1.16 1.18
C LEU A 96 9.83 0.52 0.26
N PHE A 97 10.24 -0.17 -0.81
CA PHE A 97 9.30 -0.84 -1.72
C PHE A 97 8.55 -1.98 -1.03
N SER A 98 9.24 -2.73 -0.17
CA SER A 98 8.64 -3.78 0.66
C SER A 98 7.57 -3.20 1.58
N GLY A 99 7.91 -2.16 2.34
CA GLY A 99 6.97 -1.48 3.24
C GLY A 99 5.76 -0.92 2.48
N PHE A 100 5.99 -0.22 1.37
CA PHE A 100 4.91 0.25 0.52
C PHE A 100 4.03 -0.90 0.02
N PHE A 101 4.61 -1.96 -0.55
CA PHE A 101 3.84 -3.12 -0.99
C PHE A 101 2.95 -3.69 0.11
N ILE A 102 3.46 -3.83 1.34
CA ILE A 102 2.69 -4.31 2.49
C ILE A 102 1.53 -3.36 2.80
N PHE A 103 1.74 -2.05 2.84
CA PHE A 103 0.67 -1.09 3.13
C PHE A 103 -0.37 -1.00 2.00
N TYR A 104 0.08 -0.99 0.75
CA TYR A 104 -0.81 -0.95 -0.41
C TYR A 104 -1.63 -2.23 -0.52
N SER A 105 -1.02 -3.41 -0.33
CA SER A 105 -1.75 -4.69 -0.39
C SER A 105 -2.78 -4.83 0.72
N LYS A 106 -2.48 -4.40 1.95
CA LYS A 106 -3.45 -4.37 3.07
C LYS A 106 -4.63 -3.41 2.80
N SER A 107 -4.40 -2.35 2.04
CA SER A 107 -5.38 -1.31 1.74
C SER A 107 -6.14 -1.54 0.43
N ALA A 108 -5.74 -2.54 -0.35
CA ALA A 108 -6.21 -2.77 -1.71
C ALA A 108 -7.40 -3.73 -1.77
N SER A 109 -8.41 -3.38 -2.56
CA SER A 109 -9.12 -4.42 -3.30
C SER A 109 -8.19 -5.00 -4.36
N LEU A 110 -7.85 -6.29 -4.23
CA LEU A 110 -6.96 -6.99 -5.16
C LEU A 110 -7.46 -6.90 -6.61
N VAL A 111 -8.78 -6.85 -6.82
CA VAL A 111 -9.40 -6.80 -8.15
C VAL A 111 -9.12 -5.49 -8.87
N THR A 112 -9.12 -4.35 -8.18
CA THR A 112 -8.93 -3.04 -8.82
C THR A 112 -7.47 -2.61 -8.83
N SER A 113 -6.68 -3.05 -7.85
CA SER A 113 -5.34 -2.52 -7.59
C SER A 113 -4.21 -3.43 -8.07
N TRP A 114 -4.52 -4.59 -8.68
CA TRP A 114 -3.51 -5.54 -9.16
C TRP A 114 -2.44 -4.93 -10.07
N PRO A 115 -2.72 -3.98 -11.00
CA PRO A 115 -1.67 -3.45 -11.88
C PRO A 115 -0.61 -2.70 -11.08
N PHE A 116 -1.05 -1.92 -10.09
CA PHE A 116 -0.15 -1.16 -9.23
C PHE A 116 0.63 -2.08 -8.27
N LEU A 117 0.00 -3.13 -7.74
CA LEU A 117 0.70 -4.12 -6.91
C LEU A 117 1.76 -4.89 -7.71
N ILE A 118 1.48 -5.28 -8.95
CA ILE A 118 2.47 -5.89 -9.84
C ILE A 118 3.61 -4.91 -10.13
N PHE A 119 3.30 -3.63 -10.36
CA PHE A 119 4.32 -2.61 -10.54
C PHE A 119 5.24 -2.48 -9.32
N LEU A 120 4.71 -2.49 -8.09
CA LEU A 120 5.52 -2.50 -6.87
C LEU A 120 6.39 -3.76 -6.75
N ILE A 121 5.84 -4.94 -7.06
CA ILE A 121 6.62 -6.18 -7.11
C ILE A 121 7.74 -6.07 -8.15
N ALA A 122 7.46 -5.50 -9.32
CA ALA A 122 8.46 -5.28 -10.36
C ALA A 122 9.56 -4.30 -9.92
N LEU A 123 9.23 -3.26 -9.12
CA LEU A 123 10.24 -2.39 -8.51
C LEU A 123 11.06 -3.13 -7.45
N LEU A 124 10.42 -3.96 -6.60
CA LEU A 124 11.10 -4.75 -5.58
C LEU A 124 12.07 -5.76 -6.19
N ILE A 125 11.63 -6.52 -7.19
CA ILE A 125 12.45 -7.48 -7.93
C ILE A 125 13.49 -6.73 -8.77
N GLY A 126 13.08 -5.68 -9.48
CA GLY A 126 13.95 -4.88 -10.33
C GLY A 126 15.08 -4.20 -9.55
N ASN A 127 14.82 -3.78 -8.31
CA ASN A 127 15.84 -3.22 -7.41
C ASN A 127 17.07 -4.13 -7.29
N GLU A 128 16.89 -5.45 -7.34
CA GLU A 128 17.98 -6.43 -7.28
C GLU A 128 18.83 -6.46 -8.56
N PHE A 129 18.17 -6.44 -9.73
CA PHE A 129 18.83 -6.57 -11.03
C PHE A 129 19.41 -5.25 -11.57
N LEU A 130 19.02 -4.11 -11.01
CA LEU A 130 19.36 -2.78 -11.54
C LEU A 130 20.60 -2.14 -10.91
N ARG A 131 21.45 -2.93 -10.23
CA ARG A 131 22.69 -2.45 -9.57
C ARG A 131 23.59 -1.59 -10.47
N ALA A 132 23.74 -1.96 -11.74
CA ALA A 132 24.52 -1.19 -12.71
C ALA A 132 23.84 0.13 -13.13
N ARG A 133 22.51 0.23 -13.03
CA ARG A 133 21.75 1.45 -13.35
C ARG A 133 21.70 2.44 -12.19
N TYR A 134 21.96 1.99 -10.96
CA TYR A 134 22.12 2.86 -9.79
C TYR A 134 23.31 3.81 -9.86
N GLN A 135 24.14 3.77 -10.91
CA GLN A 135 25.16 4.81 -11.17
C GLN A 135 24.61 5.99 -12.00
N ARG A 136 23.42 5.85 -12.60
CA ARG A 136 22.82 6.90 -13.40
C ARG A 136 21.98 7.81 -12.51
N LEU A 137 22.35 9.10 -12.48
CA LEU A 137 21.66 10.13 -11.71
C LEU A 137 20.15 10.16 -11.98
N VAL A 138 19.76 10.07 -13.27
CA VAL A 138 18.35 10.06 -13.66
C VAL A 138 17.61 8.91 -12.99
N PHE A 139 18.15 7.69 -13.04
CA PHE A 139 17.50 6.52 -12.44
C PHE A 139 17.37 6.66 -10.91
N GLN A 140 18.45 7.09 -10.24
CA GLN A 140 18.45 7.32 -8.79
C GLN A 140 17.37 8.32 -8.37
N VAL A 141 17.32 9.49 -9.03
CA VAL A 141 16.37 10.55 -8.69
C VAL A 141 14.93 10.13 -9.04
N SER A 142 14.72 9.40 -10.13
CA SER A 142 13.38 8.88 -10.48
C SER A 142 12.86 7.87 -9.46
N MET A 143 13.70 6.94 -9.01
CA MET A 143 13.35 5.99 -7.94
C MET A 143 13.09 6.73 -6.63
N PHE A 144 13.95 7.69 -6.28
CA PHE A 144 13.76 8.52 -5.10
C PHE A 144 12.46 9.33 -5.16
N TYR A 145 12.12 9.89 -6.32
CA TYR A 145 10.86 10.59 -6.53
C TYR A 145 9.65 9.68 -6.32
N PHE A 146 9.67 8.46 -6.87
CA PHE A 146 8.58 7.50 -6.67
C PHE A 146 8.37 7.17 -5.18
N VAL A 147 9.47 6.97 -4.44
CA VAL A 147 9.41 6.73 -2.99
C VAL A 147 8.90 7.96 -2.24
N LEU A 148 9.37 9.17 -2.58
CA LEU A 148 8.89 10.42 -1.98
C LEU A 148 7.40 10.63 -2.24
N PHE A 149 6.96 10.42 -3.48
CA PHE A 149 5.54 10.52 -3.84
C PHE A 149 4.73 9.52 -3.02
N SER A 150 5.14 8.25 -3.02
CA SER A 150 4.50 7.19 -2.22
C SER A 150 4.42 7.57 -0.74
N PHE A 151 5.52 8.03 -0.14
CA PHE A 151 5.54 8.48 1.26
C PHE A 151 4.58 9.64 1.51
N THR A 152 4.59 10.69 0.68
CA THR A 152 3.76 11.88 0.89
C THR A 152 2.27 11.58 0.78
N ILE A 153 1.83 10.74 -0.18
CA ILE A 153 0.41 10.36 -0.31
C ILE A 153 -0.08 9.50 0.86
N PHE A 154 0.82 8.92 1.65
CA PHE A 154 0.50 8.27 2.92
C PHE A 154 0.53 9.27 4.09
N TYR A 155 1.62 10.03 4.21
CA TYR A 155 1.91 10.83 5.38
C TYR A 155 1.04 12.08 5.49
N VAL A 156 0.78 12.77 4.38
CA VAL A 156 0.01 14.02 4.37
C VAL A 156 -1.44 13.79 4.80
N PRO A 157 -2.19 12.77 4.31
CA PRO A 157 -3.52 12.46 4.85
C PRO A 157 -3.54 12.21 6.36
N ILE A 158 -2.51 11.55 6.90
CA ILE A 158 -2.40 11.25 8.33
C ILE A 158 -2.20 12.55 9.13
N VAL A 159 -1.29 13.43 8.68
CA VAL A 159 -1.02 14.70 9.36
C VAL A 159 -2.21 15.66 9.27
N LEU A 160 -2.91 15.69 8.14
CA LEU A 160 -4.06 16.56 7.93
C LEU A 160 -5.38 16.01 8.49
N GLY A 161 -5.43 14.73 8.86
CA GLY A 161 -6.66 14.07 9.35
C GLY A 161 -7.76 13.98 8.29
N ALA A 162 -7.43 14.09 7.00
CA ALA A 162 -8.40 14.09 5.92
C ALA A 162 -7.90 13.32 4.70
N MET A 163 -8.83 12.85 3.86
CA MET A 163 -8.52 12.18 2.60
C MET A 163 -9.41 12.66 1.45
N GLY A 164 -8.92 12.53 0.22
CA GLY A 164 -9.65 12.92 -0.97
C GLY A 164 -8.73 13.30 -2.12
N GLY A 165 -9.32 13.67 -3.26
CA GLY A 165 -8.55 14.06 -4.44
C GLY A 165 -7.71 15.32 -4.21
N GLU A 166 -8.22 16.28 -3.46
CA GLU A 166 -7.50 17.52 -3.12
C GLU A 166 -6.24 17.24 -2.30
N ILE A 167 -6.36 16.36 -1.29
CA ILE A 167 -5.25 16.00 -0.41
C ILE A 167 -4.23 15.15 -1.15
N PHE A 168 -4.66 14.29 -2.07
CA PHE A 168 -3.76 13.57 -2.96
C PHE A 168 -2.96 14.52 -3.86
N LEU A 169 -3.63 15.50 -4.49
CA LEU A 169 -2.95 16.51 -5.31
C LEU A 169 -1.97 17.36 -4.49
N PHE A 170 -2.37 17.75 -3.27
CA PHE A 170 -1.51 18.47 -2.33
C PHE A 170 -0.27 17.65 -1.93
N SER A 171 -0.46 16.35 -1.65
CA SER A 171 0.64 15.40 -1.40
C SER A 171 1.59 15.32 -2.60
N GLY A 172 1.03 15.25 -3.81
CA GLY A 172 1.78 15.30 -5.06
C GLY A 172 2.60 16.57 -5.20
N ALA A 173 2.01 17.73 -4.92
CA ALA A 173 2.71 19.02 -4.93
C ALA A 173 3.86 19.07 -3.91
N ILE A 174 3.64 18.56 -2.70
CA ILE A 174 4.70 18.42 -1.68
C ILE A 174 5.83 17.53 -2.19
N SER A 175 5.52 16.37 -2.79
CA SER A 175 6.56 15.47 -3.32
C SER A 175 7.40 16.13 -4.43
N LEU A 176 6.76 16.93 -5.30
CA LEU A 176 7.43 17.70 -6.35
C LEU A 176 8.35 18.76 -5.75
N ALA A 177 7.89 19.48 -4.71
CA ALA A 177 8.69 20.47 -4.01
C ALA A 177 9.91 19.82 -3.32
N LEU A 178 9.72 18.66 -2.66
CA LEU A 178 10.79 17.91 -2.00
C LEU A 178 11.84 17.42 -2.99
N VAL A 179 11.42 16.79 -4.10
CA VAL A 179 12.39 16.32 -5.12
C VAL A 179 13.07 17.49 -5.83
N ALA A 180 12.35 18.59 -6.10
CA ALA A 180 12.93 19.80 -6.68
C ALA A 180 13.98 20.40 -5.74
N GLY A 181 13.68 20.55 -4.45
CA GLY A 181 14.62 20.99 -3.42
C GLY A 181 15.85 20.09 -3.34
N PHE A 182 15.66 18.77 -3.40
CA PHE A 182 16.76 17.81 -3.45
C PHE A 182 17.63 17.95 -4.69
N VAL A 183 17.03 18.08 -5.89
CA VAL A 183 17.76 18.28 -7.15
C VAL A 183 18.49 19.63 -7.17
N LEU A 184 17.91 20.69 -6.61
CA LEU A 184 18.57 21.99 -6.46
C LEU A 184 19.76 21.89 -5.51
N ALA A 185 19.62 21.19 -4.38
CA ALA A 185 20.72 20.94 -3.46
C ALA A 185 21.85 20.16 -4.15
N LEU A 186 21.53 19.13 -4.95
CA LEU A 186 22.52 18.44 -5.78
C LEU A 186 23.17 19.39 -6.79
N ALA A 187 22.42 20.29 -7.43
CA ALA A 187 22.95 21.24 -8.40
C ALA A 187 24.00 22.19 -7.80
N LEU A 188 23.95 22.48 -6.49
CA LEU A 188 25.00 23.24 -5.80
C LEU A 188 26.36 22.50 -5.79
N PHE A 189 26.33 21.16 -5.76
CA PHE A 189 27.53 20.34 -5.64
C PHE A 189 28.02 19.77 -6.98
N ILE A 190 27.11 19.49 -7.91
CA ILE A 190 27.36 18.82 -9.20
C ILE A 190 26.63 19.53 -10.37
N PRO A 191 26.83 20.84 -10.58
CA PRO A 191 26.03 21.63 -11.53
C PRO A 191 26.10 21.11 -12.97
N ALA A 192 27.29 20.70 -13.44
CA ALA A 192 27.48 20.19 -14.80
C ALA A 192 26.65 18.92 -15.07
N ARG A 193 26.70 17.95 -14.15
CA ARG A 193 25.98 16.67 -14.29
C ARG A 193 24.45 16.85 -14.25
N ILE A 194 23.97 17.78 -13.42
CA ILE A 194 22.55 18.13 -13.37
C ILE A 194 22.13 18.85 -14.65
N ALA A 195 22.93 19.78 -15.17
CA ALA A 195 22.63 20.48 -16.42
C ALA A 195 22.52 19.50 -17.60
N GLU A 196 23.45 18.56 -17.73
CA GLU A 196 23.43 17.49 -18.74
C GLU A 196 22.19 16.59 -18.64
N SER A 197 21.78 16.27 -17.41
CA SER A 197 20.67 15.35 -17.15
C SER A 197 19.31 16.03 -17.02
N LYS A 198 19.24 17.37 -17.02
CA LYS A 198 18.04 18.16 -16.67
C LYS A 198 16.81 17.75 -17.48
N ARG A 199 16.95 17.63 -18.80
CA ARG A 199 15.84 17.24 -19.69
C ARG A 199 15.29 15.86 -19.33
N TYR A 200 16.16 14.89 -19.09
CA TYR A 200 15.75 13.52 -18.75
C TYR A 200 15.19 13.42 -17.32
N LEU A 201 15.70 14.21 -16.37
CA LEU A 201 15.14 14.32 -15.02
C LEU A 201 13.72 14.88 -15.06
N VAL A 202 13.51 16.01 -15.74
CA VAL A 202 12.18 16.63 -15.88
C VAL A 202 11.21 15.70 -16.58
N LEU A 203 11.65 15.05 -17.67
CA LEU A 203 10.82 14.08 -18.39
C LEU A 203 10.45 12.90 -17.50
N SER A 204 11.41 12.32 -16.78
CA SER A 204 11.16 11.15 -15.95
C SER A 204 10.26 11.45 -14.75
N ILE A 205 10.49 12.58 -14.05
CA ILE A 205 9.67 13.01 -12.92
C ILE A 205 8.27 13.39 -13.41
N GLY A 206 8.19 14.15 -14.51
CA GLY A 206 6.92 14.57 -15.11
C GLY A 206 6.06 13.40 -15.56
N THR A 207 6.64 12.45 -16.30
CA THR A 207 5.92 11.22 -16.70
C THR A 207 5.45 10.42 -15.50
N MET A 208 6.29 10.26 -14.48
CA MET A 208 5.90 9.54 -13.25
C MET A 208 4.78 10.27 -12.50
N PHE A 209 4.84 11.60 -12.37
CA PHE A 209 3.79 12.39 -11.75
C PHE A 209 2.46 12.23 -12.49
N VAL A 210 2.46 12.39 -13.81
CA VAL A 210 1.25 12.21 -14.63
C VAL A 210 0.72 10.78 -14.51
N ALA A 211 1.58 9.78 -14.62
CA ALA A 211 1.17 8.38 -14.49
C ALA A 211 0.53 8.09 -13.12
N LEU A 212 1.13 8.53 -12.01
CA LEU A 212 0.59 8.30 -10.67
C LEU A 212 -0.75 9.02 -10.46
N ASN A 213 -0.93 10.23 -11.03
CA ASN A 213 -2.21 10.92 -11.01
C ASN A 213 -3.28 10.14 -11.80
N VAL A 214 -2.95 9.68 -13.02
CA VAL A 214 -3.85 8.86 -13.84
C VAL A 214 -4.26 7.60 -13.07
N LEU A 215 -3.30 6.87 -12.48
CA LEU A 215 -3.59 5.67 -11.69
C LEU A 215 -4.49 5.96 -10.47
N TYR A 216 -4.30 7.11 -9.82
CA TYR A 216 -5.11 7.50 -8.67
C TYR A 216 -6.56 7.85 -9.04
N PHE A 217 -6.76 8.61 -10.12
CA PHE A 217 -8.11 8.97 -10.60
C PHE A 217 -8.81 7.82 -11.32
N ALA A 218 -8.05 6.86 -11.86
CA ALA A 218 -8.57 5.59 -12.37
C ALA A 218 -8.90 4.57 -11.27
N ASN A 219 -8.75 4.92 -9.98
CA ASN A 219 -8.96 4.02 -8.83
C ASN A 219 -8.09 2.76 -8.82
N ILE A 220 -6.95 2.79 -9.52
CA ILE A 220 -5.95 1.71 -9.55
C ILE A 220 -5.04 1.79 -8.31
N ILE A 221 -4.77 3.01 -7.82
CA ILE A 221 -4.10 3.18 -6.52
C ILE A 221 -5.11 2.94 -5.40
N PRO A 222 -4.81 2.03 -4.45
CA PRO A 222 -5.66 1.75 -3.30
C PRO A 222 -6.07 3.01 -2.51
N PRO A 223 -7.28 3.05 -1.91
CA PRO A 223 -7.74 4.12 -1.03
C PRO A 223 -7.00 4.10 0.31
N ILE A 224 -5.78 4.61 0.30
CA ILE A 224 -4.94 4.75 1.47
C ILE A 224 -5.39 5.92 2.34
N PRO A 225 -5.19 5.86 3.67
CA PRO A 225 -4.60 4.77 4.48
C PRO A 225 -5.65 3.79 5.06
N LEU A 226 -6.76 3.59 4.35
CA LEU A 226 -7.84 2.72 4.82
C LEU A 226 -7.55 1.25 4.48
N SER A 227 -7.90 0.33 5.38
CA SER A 227 -7.88 -1.11 5.07
C SER A 227 -9.12 -1.80 5.60
N LEU A 228 -9.72 -2.68 4.79
CA LEU A 228 -10.82 -3.53 5.24
C LEU A 228 -10.26 -4.62 6.16
N LYS A 229 -10.81 -4.73 7.37
CA LYS A 229 -10.48 -5.76 8.36
C LYS A 229 -11.45 -6.94 8.30
N GLY A 230 -12.72 -6.65 8.06
CA GLY A 230 -13.77 -7.66 7.93
C GLY A 230 -14.94 -7.10 7.13
N ALA A 231 -15.60 -7.97 6.35
CA ALA A 231 -16.86 -7.68 5.69
C ALA A 231 -17.67 -8.98 5.62
N GLU A 232 -18.91 -8.92 6.08
CA GLU A 232 -19.78 -10.09 6.08
C GLU A 232 -21.26 -9.70 6.00
N VAL A 233 -22.04 -10.60 5.42
CA VAL A 233 -23.50 -10.51 5.37
C VAL A 233 -24.03 -11.33 6.55
N ALA A 234 -25.04 -10.80 7.22
CA ALA A 234 -25.57 -11.39 8.43
C ALA A 234 -27.08 -11.20 8.54
N HIS A 235 -27.69 -12.07 9.35
CA HIS A 235 -29.12 -12.01 9.68
C HIS A 235 -29.41 -10.93 10.71
N GLN A 236 -28.45 -10.66 11.61
CA GLN A 236 -28.60 -9.61 12.60
C GLN A 236 -27.25 -9.10 13.06
N VAL A 237 -27.15 -7.77 13.16
CA VAL A 237 -26.02 -7.08 13.78
C VAL A 237 -26.55 -6.25 14.94
N ARG A 238 -26.02 -6.47 16.14
CA ARG A 238 -26.36 -5.68 17.33
C ARG A 238 -25.10 -5.08 17.93
N ARG A 239 -25.14 -3.78 18.20
CA ARG A 239 -24.10 -3.13 18.99
C ARG A 239 -24.41 -3.33 20.48
N VAL A 240 -23.47 -3.93 21.21
CA VAL A 240 -23.53 -4.11 22.66
C VAL A 240 -22.32 -3.40 23.27
N GLY A 241 -22.55 -2.19 23.77
CA GLY A 241 -21.47 -1.28 24.20
C GLY A 241 -20.55 -0.92 23.03
N ASP A 242 -19.30 -1.36 23.13
CA ASP A 242 -18.23 -1.11 22.15
C ASP A 242 -18.02 -2.27 21.17
N GLU A 243 -18.78 -3.35 21.32
CA GLU A 243 -18.67 -4.55 20.50
C GLU A 243 -19.87 -4.71 19.58
N TYR A 244 -19.64 -5.37 18.44
CA TYR A 244 -20.68 -5.78 17.52
C TYR A 244 -20.87 -7.28 17.65
N ILE A 245 -22.10 -7.71 17.93
CA ILE A 245 -22.50 -9.11 17.94
C ILE A 245 -23.22 -9.37 16.64
N ILE A 246 -22.67 -10.30 15.87
CA ILE A 246 -23.18 -10.72 14.58
C ILE A 246 -23.83 -12.08 14.78
N ARG A 247 -25.09 -12.23 14.35
CA ARG A 247 -25.76 -13.52 14.28
C ARG A 247 -25.87 -13.92 12.82
N ASP A 248 -25.32 -15.07 12.51
CA ASP A 248 -25.29 -15.64 11.17
C ASP A 248 -25.48 -17.15 11.23
N GLU A 249 -25.76 -17.77 10.09
CA GLU A 249 -25.94 -19.22 9.97
C GLU A 249 -24.69 -19.97 10.42
N LYS A 250 -24.88 -21.14 11.04
CA LYS A 250 -23.77 -22.03 11.39
C LYS A 250 -23.14 -22.61 10.12
N ARG A 251 -22.00 -22.05 9.71
CA ARG A 251 -21.28 -22.48 8.49
C ARG A 251 -19.92 -23.10 8.83
N LEU A 252 -19.53 -24.08 8.02
CA LEU A 252 -18.18 -24.63 8.04
C LEU A 252 -17.23 -23.62 7.39
N TRP A 253 -16.10 -23.35 8.04
CA TRP A 253 -15.12 -22.32 7.61
C TRP A 253 -14.58 -22.52 6.18
N PHE A 254 -14.64 -23.75 5.65
CA PHE A 254 -14.19 -24.09 4.29
C PHE A 254 -15.30 -24.05 3.23
N ALA A 255 -16.58 -23.97 3.62
CA ALA A 255 -17.71 -23.99 2.67
C ALA A 255 -17.72 -22.73 1.79
N THR A 256 -17.34 -21.58 2.34
CA THR A 256 -17.15 -20.31 1.64
C THR A 256 -15.97 -20.30 0.67
N LEU A 257 -15.05 -21.26 0.75
CA LEU A 257 -13.94 -21.40 -0.20
C LEU A 257 -14.36 -22.14 -1.48
N LEU A 258 -15.45 -22.91 -1.41
CA LEU A 258 -15.88 -23.86 -2.45
C LEU A 258 -17.15 -23.42 -3.18
N SER A 259 -17.95 -22.53 -2.60
CA SER A 259 -19.24 -22.11 -3.18
C SER A 259 -19.61 -20.68 -2.80
N PRO A 260 -20.44 -19.99 -3.61
CA PRO A 260 -21.01 -18.70 -3.24
C PRO A 260 -21.75 -18.79 -1.91
N GLU A 261 -21.68 -17.73 -1.11
CA GLU A 261 -22.37 -17.66 0.16
C GLU A 261 -23.89 -17.65 -0.08
N ILE A 262 -24.65 -18.60 0.48
CA ILE A 262 -26.12 -18.63 0.38
C ILE A 262 -26.70 -18.17 1.72
N VAL A 263 -27.50 -17.10 1.69
CA VAL A 263 -28.16 -16.50 2.85
C VAL A 263 -29.66 -16.81 2.76
N HIS A 264 -30.16 -17.57 3.73
CA HIS A 264 -31.55 -18.01 3.77
C HIS A 264 -32.38 -17.04 4.62
N ILE A 265 -33.35 -16.34 4.06
CA ILE A 265 -34.16 -15.38 4.82
C ILE A 265 -35.64 -15.72 4.78
N THR A 266 -36.37 -15.43 5.85
CA THR A 266 -37.83 -15.44 5.79
C THR A 266 -38.31 -14.19 5.03
N PRO A 267 -39.48 -14.25 4.36
CA PRO A 267 -40.05 -13.08 3.70
C PRO A 267 -40.14 -11.89 4.67
N HIS A 268 -39.77 -10.70 4.18
CA HIS A 268 -39.72 -9.45 4.95
C HIS A 268 -38.64 -9.34 6.03
N ALA A 269 -37.80 -10.36 6.23
CA ALA A 269 -36.67 -10.24 7.14
C ALA A 269 -35.62 -9.24 6.60
N PRO A 270 -34.99 -8.45 7.48
CA PRO A 270 -33.88 -7.58 7.10
C PRO A 270 -32.59 -8.39 6.85
N VAL A 271 -31.78 -7.92 5.91
CA VAL A 271 -30.41 -8.40 5.69
C VAL A 271 -29.43 -7.32 6.10
N PHE A 272 -28.43 -7.70 6.89
CA PHE A 272 -27.40 -6.80 7.37
C PHE A 272 -26.10 -7.04 6.61
N PHE A 273 -25.41 -5.96 6.29
CA PHE A 273 -24.01 -6.01 5.86
C PHE A 273 -23.17 -5.27 6.88
N TYR A 274 -22.28 -6.02 7.54
CA TYR A 274 -21.31 -5.50 8.49
C TYR A 274 -19.97 -5.30 7.78
N SER A 275 -19.31 -4.18 8.10
CA SER A 275 -17.92 -3.96 7.73
C SER A 275 -17.12 -3.38 8.89
N SER A 276 -15.84 -3.78 8.92
CA SER A 276 -14.83 -3.26 9.84
C SER A 276 -13.70 -2.68 9.01
N ILE A 277 -13.49 -1.36 9.10
CA ILE A 277 -12.55 -0.62 8.26
C ILE A 277 -11.55 0.10 9.16
N PHE A 278 -10.28 -0.28 9.07
CA PHE A 278 -9.21 0.46 9.73
C PHE A 278 -9.01 1.82 9.06
N ALA A 279 -8.90 2.84 9.91
CA ALA A 279 -8.53 4.20 9.56
C ALA A 279 -7.56 4.74 10.63
N PRO A 280 -6.46 5.42 10.25
CA PRO A 280 -5.55 6.08 11.18
C PRO A 280 -6.23 7.02 12.15
N THR A 281 -5.57 7.29 13.28
CA THR A 281 -6.05 8.25 14.27
C THR A 281 -6.39 9.59 13.64
N ASP A 282 -7.54 10.15 14.02
CA ASP A 282 -8.06 11.45 13.57
C ASP A 282 -8.38 11.58 12.07
N LEU A 283 -8.29 10.50 11.29
CA LEU A 283 -8.75 10.52 9.90
C LEU A 283 -10.28 10.51 9.85
N ALA A 284 -10.87 11.60 9.35
CA ALA A 284 -12.29 11.72 9.09
C ALA A 284 -12.60 11.46 7.61
N THR A 285 -13.52 10.53 7.33
CA THR A 285 -13.96 10.23 5.96
C THR A 285 -15.34 9.58 5.93
N SER A 286 -15.94 9.46 4.75
CA SER A 286 -17.20 8.75 4.56
C SER A 286 -16.97 7.41 3.88
N ILE A 287 -17.60 6.38 4.41
CA ILE A 287 -17.73 5.07 3.77
C ILE A 287 -19.14 4.94 3.20
N VAL A 288 -19.28 4.20 2.10
CA VAL A 288 -20.55 3.90 1.46
C VAL A 288 -20.68 2.40 1.34
N HIS A 289 -21.78 1.85 1.87
CA HIS A 289 -22.24 0.51 1.50
C HIS A 289 -23.12 0.62 0.26
N GLU A 290 -22.61 0.12 -0.86
CA GLU A 290 -23.36 0.07 -2.11
C GLU A 290 -23.84 -1.36 -2.36
N TRP A 291 -25.15 -1.53 -2.29
CA TRP A 291 -25.83 -2.80 -2.51
C TRP A 291 -26.22 -2.92 -3.97
N GLU A 292 -25.85 -4.04 -4.58
CA GLU A 292 -26.11 -4.30 -5.98
C GLU A 292 -26.76 -5.68 -6.16
N HIS A 293 -27.82 -5.71 -6.96
CA HIS A 293 -28.50 -6.93 -7.39
C HIS A 293 -27.99 -7.32 -8.77
N TYR A 294 -27.80 -8.60 -9.01
CA TYR A 294 -27.47 -9.09 -10.34
C TYR A 294 -28.73 -9.26 -11.16
N ASP A 295 -28.80 -8.58 -12.30
CA ASP A 295 -29.88 -8.74 -13.25
C ASP A 295 -29.52 -9.84 -14.27
N ASP A 296 -30.19 -10.98 -14.18
CA ASP A 296 -29.98 -12.13 -15.07
C ASP A 296 -30.35 -11.84 -16.53
N THR A 297 -31.20 -10.84 -16.79
CA THR A 297 -31.65 -10.50 -18.14
C THR A 297 -30.61 -9.68 -18.90
N THR A 298 -29.96 -8.74 -18.22
CA THR A 298 -28.92 -7.86 -18.79
C THR A 298 -27.51 -8.42 -18.57
N GLY A 299 -27.34 -9.31 -17.60
CA GLY A 299 -26.05 -9.83 -17.18
C GLY A 299 -25.21 -8.84 -16.37
N GLU A 300 -25.81 -7.75 -15.90
CA GLU A 300 -25.14 -6.64 -15.21
C GLU A 300 -25.52 -6.56 -13.72
N TRP A 301 -24.65 -5.93 -12.94
CA TRP A 301 -24.92 -5.60 -11.54
C TRP A 301 -25.59 -4.23 -11.47
N VAL A 302 -26.83 -4.19 -10.96
CA VAL A 302 -27.65 -2.98 -10.83
C VAL A 302 -27.63 -2.49 -9.39
N ILE A 303 -27.36 -1.19 -9.21
CA ILE A 303 -27.33 -0.58 -7.88
C ILE A 303 -28.75 -0.51 -7.31
N ALA A 304 -28.96 -1.18 -6.18
CA ALA A 304 -30.22 -1.16 -5.43
C ALA A 304 -30.23 -0.06 -4.36
N SER A 305 -29.10 0.16 -3.68
CA SER A 305 -29.01 1.17 -2.62
C SER A 305 -27.59 1.64 -2.37
N ARG A 306 -27.46 2.89 -1.89
CA ARG A 306 -26.20 3.48 -1.41
C ARG A 306 -26.42 4.09 -0.04
N ILE A 307 -25.74 3.54 0.96
CA ILE A 307 -25.91 3.94 2.37
C ILE A 307 -24.57 4.51 2.85
N PRO A 308 -24.40 5.85 2.84
CA PRO A 308 -23.20 6.50 3.35
C PRO A 308 -23.24 6.60 4.89
N PHE A 309 -22.08 6.45 5.53
CA PHE A 309 -21.90 6.76 6.94
C PHE A 309 -20.50 7.34 7.19
N PRO A 310 -20.39 8.32 8.10
CA PRO A 310 -19.10 8.89 8.48
C PRO A 310 -18.32 7.91 9.35
N ILE A 311 -17.00 7.93 9.20
CA ILE A 311 -16.06 7.23 10.08
C ILE A 311 -15.04 8.23 10.62
N LEU A 312 -14.68 8.05 11.89
CA LEU A 312 -13.55 8.72 12.51
C LEU A 312 -12.57 7.62 12.96
N GLY A 313 -11.32 7.72 12.50
CA GLY A 313 -10.30 6.72 12.81
C GLY A 313 -9.75 6.81 14.25
N GLY A 314 -8.84 5.90 14.58
CA GLY A 314 -8.20 5.83 15.91
C GLY A 314 -8.42 4.55 16.72
N ARG A 315 -9.19 3.59 16.19
CA ARG A 315 -9.36 2.26 16.81
C ARG A 315 -8.61 1.18 16.02
N ASP A 316 -7.79 0.37 16.71
CA ASP A 316 -6.96 -0.70 16.10
C ASP A 316 -7.79 -1.72 15.31
N GLY A 317 -8.94 -2.11 15.86
CA GLY A 317 -9.88 -3.03 15.21
C GLY A 317 -10.69 -2.40 14.08
N GLY A 318 -10.42 -1.15 13.72
CA GLY A 318 -11.16 -0.40 12.72
C GLY A 318 -12.49 0.19 13.22
N TYR A 319 -13.04 1.07 12.40
CA TYR A 319 -14.40 1.56 12.53
C TYR A 319 -15.36 0.47 12.04
N ARG A 320 -16.23 0.04 12.96
CA ARG A 320 -17.24 -0.98 12.71
C ARG A 320 -18.58 -0.32 12.43
N GLY A 321 -19.17 -0.67 11.30
CA GLY A 321 -20.47 -0.16 10.88
C GLY A 321 -21.26 -1.25 10.19
N TYR A 322 -22.57 -1.05 10.11
CA TYR A 322 -23.42 -1.90 9.31
C TYR A 322 -24.47 -1.07 8.57
N SER A 323 -24.95 -1.63 7.48
CA SER A 323 -26.18 -1.18 6.82
C SER A 323 -27.16 -2.33 6.78
N LEU A 324 -28.45 -2.03 6.71
CA LEU A 324 -29.47 -3.05 6.50
C LEU A 324 -30.39 -2.64 5.36
N ILE A 325 -30.96 -3.64 4.69
CA ILE A 325 -32.06 -3.47 3.76
C ILE A 325 -33.13 -4.49 4.11
N GLU A 326 -34.37 -4.04 4.15
CA GLU A 326 -35.56 -4.88 4.33
C GLU A 326 -36.11 -5.34 2.99
N ASN A 327 -36.77 -6.50 2.96
CA ASN A 327 -37.46 -6.99 1.77
C ASN A 327 -36.54 -7.19 0.54
N LEU A 328 -35.31 -7.69 0.75
CA LEU A 328 -34.42 -8.05 -0.37
C LEU A 328 -35.06 -9.14 -1.23
N ALA A 329 -35.07 -8.95 -2.55
CA ALA A 329 -35.53 -9.96 -3.49
C ALA A 329 -34.56 -11.15 -3.55
N PRO A 330 -35.03 -12.40 -3.75
CA PRO A 330 -34.16 -13.55 -3.98
C PRO A 330 -33.29 -13.36 -5.23
N GLY A 331 -32.07 -13.90 -5.20
CA GLY A 331 -31.14 -13.80 -6.32
C GLY A 331 -29.71 -13.52 -5.89
N ARG A 332 -28.86 -13.13 -6.86
CA ARG A 332 -27.44 -12.85 -6.61
C ARG A 332 -27.26 -11.39 -6.19
N TRP A 333 -26.58 -11.20 -5.08
CA TRP A 333 -26.31 -9.91 -4.48
C TRP A 333 -24.82 -9.70 -4.23
N ARG A 334 -24.39 -8.44 -4.23
CA ARG A 334 -23.11 -8.04 -3.69
C ARG A 334 -23.21 -6.71 -2.98
N VAL A 335 -22.40 -6.56 -1.94
CA VAL A 335 -22.26 -5.28 -1.23
C VAL A 335 -20.82 -4.83 -1.34
N ASN A 336 -20.62 -3.63 -1.88
CA ASN A 336 -19.34 -2.99 -1.98
C ASN A 336 -19.17 -2.01 -0.82
N ALA A 337 -18.11 -2.16 -0.02
CA ALA A 337 -17.65 -1.12 0.88
C ALA A 337 -16.74 -0.18 0.08
N LYS A 338 -17.18 1.07 -0.11
CA LYS A 338 -16.46 2.08 -0.90
C LYS A 338 -16.14 3.31 -0.07
N THR A 339 -15.11 4.06 -0.46
CA THR A 339 -14.92 5.43 0.03
C THR A 339 -15.97 6.36 -0.58
N GLY A 340 -16.15 7.57 -0.04
CA GLY A 340 -17.03 8.58 -0.63
C GLY A 340 -16.73 8.93 -2.10
N ARG A 341 -15.49 8.70 -2.57
CA ARG A 341 -15.08 8.87 -3.98
C ARG A 341 -15.42 7.68 -4.88
N GLY A 342 -15.88 6.56 -4.30
CA GLY A 342 -16.20 5.34 -5.02
C GLY A 342 -15.06 4.34 -5.15
N GLN A 343 -13.94 4.51 -4.42
CA GLN A 343 -12.86 3.52 -4.39
C GLN A 343 -13.28 2.29 -3.59
N LEU A 344 -13.10 1.10 -4.14
CA LEU A 344 -13.46 -0.16 -3.50
C LEU A 344 -12.46 -0.53 -2.38
N LEU A 345 -12.95 -0.66 -1.15
CA LEU A 345 -12.21 -1.19 -0.01
C LEU A 345 -12.34 -2.71 0.08
N GLY A 346 -13.55 -3.21 -0.20
CA GLY A 346 -13.81 -4.64 -0.35
C GLY A 346 -15.26 -4.93 -0.67
N ARG A 347 -15.57 -6.22 -0.80
CA ARG A 347 -16.84 -6.71 -1.33
C ARG A 347 -17.23 -8.01 -0.64
N ALA A 348 -18.51 -8.16 -0.31
CA ALA A 348 -19.13 -9.45 -0.04
C ALA A 348 -20.11 -9.80 -1.17
N GLN A 349 -20.15 -11.07 -1.58
CA GLN A 349 -21.09 -11.58 -2.58
C GLN A 349 -21.86 -12.74 -1.99
N PHE A 350 -23.17 -12.77 -2.20
CA PHE A 350 -24.04 -13.80 -1.66
C PHE A 350 -25.24 -14.05 -2.59
N ILE A 351 -25.88 -15.19 -2.42
CA ILE A 351 -27.15 -15.57 -3.04
C ILE A 351 -28.19 -15.53 -1.94
N LEU A 352 -29.28 -14.82 -2.18
CA LEU A 352 -30.39 -14.74 -1.24
C LEU A 352 -31.50 -15.70 -1.66
N GLU A 353 -31.93 -16.54 -0.73
CA GLU A 353 -33.01 -17.51 -0.92
C GLU A 353 -34.06 -17.34 0.17
N TYR A 354 -35.35 -17.46 -0.21
CA TYR A 354 -36.43 -17.46 0.76
C TYR A 354 -36.66 -18.83 1.36
N VAL A 355 -36.80 -18.87 2.68
CA VAL A 355 -37.14 -20.06 3.45
C VAL A 355 -38.35 -19.82 4.33
N SER A 356 -39.07 -20.88 4.66
CA SER A 356 -40.27 -20.81 5.50
C SER A 356 -39.95 -20.55 6.97
N GLU A 357 -38.78 -21.01 7.44
CA GLU A 357 -38.35 -20.90 8.83
C GLU A 357 -36.93 -20.33 8.90
N THR A 358 -36.68 -19.46 9.89
CA THR A 358 -35.35 -18.88 10.09
C THR A 358 -34.35 -19.98 10.47
N PRO A 359 -33.19 -20.07 9.79
CA PRO A 359 -32.18 -21.08 10.10
C PRO A 359 -31.58 -20.87 11.50
N GLU A 360 -30.90 -21.89 12.01
CA GLU A 360 -30.19 -21.78 13.30
C GLU A 360 -29.05 -20.75 13.20
N LEU A 361 -29.16 -19.68 13.99
CA LEU A 361 -28.18 -18.60 14.02
C LEU A 361 -27.22 -18.74 15.18
N VAL A 362 -25.93 -18.60 14.89
CA VAL A 362 -24.85 -18.59 15.87
C VAL A 362 -24.38 -17.15 16.06
N ALA A 363 -24.26 -16.74 17.33
CA ALA A 363 -23.68 -15.45 17.66
C ALA A 363 -22.16 -15.53 17.66
N LYS A 364 -21.52 -14.60 16.96
CA LYS A 364 -20.07 -14.38 16.98
C LYS A 364 -19.76 -12.90 17.17
N LYS A 365 -18.54 -12.62 17.62
CA LYS A 365 -18.04 -11.26 17.74
C LYS A 365 -17.66 -10.75 16.35
N GLY A 366 -18.10 -9.54 16.01
CA GLY A 366 -17.65 -8.82 14.82
C GLY A 366 -16.22 -8.37 15.03
N GLU A 367 -15.28 -9.06 14.38
CA GLU A 367 -13.86 -8.73 14.46
C GLU A 367 -13.50 -7.50 13.62
#